data_AF-A0A5D3CVZ2-F1
#
_entry.id   AF-A0A5D3CVZ2-F1
#
_cell.length_a   1.000
_cell.length_b   1.000
_cell.length_c   1.000
_cell.angle_alpha   90.00
_cell.angle_beta   90.00
_cell.angle_gamma   90.00
#
_symmetry.space_group_name_H-M   'P 1'
#
loop_
_entity.id
_entity.type
_entity.pdbx_description
1 polymer ?
#
loop_
_entity_poly.entity_id
_entity_poly.type
_entity_poly.pdbx_seq_one_letter_code
_entity_poly.pdbx_strand_id
1 'polypeptide(L)'
;MKAYKCSKEDDIRTCCFGDVLSDKKPSPFNLKDIYQQFQIHRYHNGGFFAQSVAPDGVPPKFLRTKGWKLRSSSSSSTLHLPFEEALGLDSSSRELLPDFNFPIFTTRSPPVVVGKW
;
A
#
# COMPACT_ATOMS: atom_id res chain seq x y z
N MET A 1 2.96 -5.58 12.81
CA MET A 1 1.85 -4.88 12.14
C MET A 1 0.87 -5.90 11.58
N LYS A 2 -0.44 -5.71 11.73
CA LYS A 2 -1.47 -6.57 11.13
C LYS A 2 -2.19 -5.82 10.01
N ALA A 3 -2.56 -6.51 8.95
CA ALA A 3 -3.26 -6.01 7.78
C ALA A 3 -4.47 -6.89 7.47
N TYR A 4 -5.51 -6.29 6.91
CA TYR A 4 -6.63 -7.04 6.36
C TYR A 4 -6.25 -7.66 5.02
N LYS A 5 -6.95 -8.73 4.66
CA LYS A 5 -6.80 -9.39 3.36
C LYS A 5 -8.15 -9.65 2.74
N CYS A 6 -8.17 -9.75 1.42
CA CYS A 6 -9.31 -10.20 0.66
C CYS A 6 -9.62 -11.68 0.98
N SER A 7 -10.90 -12.01 0.96
CA SER A 7 -11.35 -13.38 0.76
C SER A 7 -11.30 -13.70 -0.74
N LYS A 8 -11.39 -14.99 -1.10
CA LYS A 8 -11.55 -15.39 -2.49
C LYS A 8 -13.03 -15.40 -2.87
N GLU A 9 -13.39 -15.25 -4.14
CA GLU A 9 -14.79 -15.44 -4.59
C GLU A 9 -15.28 -16.84 -4.24
N ASP A 10 -14.41 -17.85 -4.29
CA ASP A 10 -14.73 -19.23 -3.86
C ASP A 10 -15.07 -19.35 -2.37
N ASP A 11 -14.69 -18.38 -1.53
CA ASP A 11 -15.07 -18.34 -0.13
C ASP A 11 -16.53 -17.85 0.06
N ILE A 12 -17.19 -17.35 -0.99
CA ILE A 12 -18.58 -16.90 -0.94
C ILE A 12 -19.49 -18.11 -0.83
N ARG A 13 -20.36 -18.10 0.19
CA ARG A 13 -21.37 -19.14 0.39
C ARG A 13 -22.75 -18.57 0.07
N THR A 14 -23.41 -19.11 -0.94
CA THR A 14 -24.81 -18.79 -1.20
C THR A 14 -25.69 -19.49 -0.18
N CYS A 15 -26.51 -18.73 0.56
CA CYS A 15 -27.49 -19.24 1.50
C CYS A 15 -28.89 -18.72 1.12
N CYS A 16 -29.95 -19.23 1.76
CA CYS A 16 -31.36 -18.94 1.43
C CYS A 16 -31.73 -17.44 1.50
N PHE A 17 -30.86 -16.57 2.01
CA PHE A 17 -31.03 -15.11 2.13
C PHE A 17 -29.98 -14.30 1.34
N GLY A 18 -29.28 -14.94 0.41
CA GLY A 18 -28.25 -14.33 -0.43
C GLY A 18 -26.84 -14.81 -0.12
N ASP A 19 -25.86 -14.14 -0.72
CA ASP A 19 -24.45 -14.49 -0.62
C ASP A 19 -23.84 -14.03 0.70
N VAL A 20 -23.29 -14.99 1.45
CA VAL A 20 -22.62 -14.79 2.73
C VAL A 20 -21.12 -14.94 2.54
N LEU A 21 -20.38 -13.88 2.86
CA LEU A 21 -18.93 -13.88 2.89
C LEU A 21 -18.42 -13.48 4.27
N SER A 22 -17.62 -14.36 4.87
CA SER A 22 -16.92 -14.08 6.12
C SER A 22 -15.60 -13.38 5.82
N ASP A 23 -15.43 -12.16 6.33
CA ASP A 23 -14.18 -11.43 6.20
C ASP A 23 -13.05 -12.17 6.96
N LYS A 24 -11.88 -12.28 6.34
CA LYS A 24 -10.73 -12.92 6.98
C LYS A 24 -10.21 -12.04 8.13
N LYS A 25 -9.78 -12.68 9.22
CA LYS A 25 -9.12 -11.97 10.33
C LYS A 25 -7.81 -11.32 9.86
N PRO A 26 -7.43 -10.15 10.41
CA PRO A 26 -6.16 -9.51 10.08
C PRO A 26 -4.96 -10.43 10.32
N SER A 27 -4.05 -10.48 9.36
CA SER A 27 -2.81 -11.25 9.37
C SER A 27 -1.59 -10.33 9.38
N PRO A 28 -0.37 -10.82 9.66
CA PRO A 28 0.83 -10.00 9.51
C PRO A 28 0.90 -9.37 8.10
N PHE A 29 1.33 -8.11 8.06
CA PHE A 29 1.48 -7.39 6.79
C PHE A 29 2.58 -8.02 5.93
N ASN A 30 2.29 -8.22 4.64
CA ASN A 30 3.19 -8.77 3.64
C ASN A 30 3.03 -8.00 2.33
N LEU A 31 4.06 -7.24 1.95
CA LEU A 31 4.09 -6.46 0.72
C LEU A 31 3.91 -7.30 -0.55
N LYS A 32 4.33 -8.57 -0.53
CA LYS A 32 4.21 -9.50 -1.68
C LYS A 32 2.84 -10.17 -1.76
N ASP A 33 2.00 -10.06 -0.73
CA ASP A 33 0.67 -10.64 -0.72
C ASP A 33 -0.33 -9.71 -1.42
N ILE A 34 -0.65 -10.03 -2.66
CA ILE A 34 -1.60 -9.26 -3.49
C ILE A 34 -3.01 -9.19 -2.87
N TYR A 35 -3.39 -10.14 -2.02
CA TYR A 35 -4.69 -10.11 -1.34
C TYR A 35 -4.74 -9.08 -0.21
N GLN A 36 -3.60 -8.56 0.25
CA GLN A 36 -3.54 -7.43 1.19
C GLN A 36 -3.50 -6.06 0.49
N GLN A 37 -3.46 -6.04 -0.85
CA GLN A 37 -3.41 -4.82 -1.64
C GLN A 37 -4.80 -4.46 -2.15
N PHE A 38 -5.13 -3.17 -2.08
CA PHE A 38 -6.43 -2.64 -2.45
C PHE A 38 -6.29 -1.40 -3.32
N GLN A 39 -7.10 -1.30 -4.36
CA GLN A 39 -7.24 -0.08 -5.14
C GLN A 39 -8.42 0.74 -4.60
N ILE A 40 -8.16 1.99 -4.23
CA ILE A 40 -9.20 2.90 -3.73
C ILE A 40 -9.75 3.70 -4.92
N HIS A 41 -11.07 3.64 -5.09
CA HIS A 41 -11.78 4.35 -6.13
C HIS A 41 -12.72 5.40 -5.53
N ARG A 42 -12.95 6.48 -6.28
CA ARG A 42 -13.95 7.50 -5.93
C ARG A 42 -15.35 6.97 -6.24
N TYR A 43 -16.27 7.25 -5.35
CA TYR A 43 -17.70 7.00 -5.52
C TYR A 43 -18.44 8.32 -5.79
N HIS A 44 -19.58 8.26 -6.48
CA HIS A 44 -20.42 9.46 -6.65
C HIS A 44 -20.80 10.02 -5.26
N ASN A 45 -20.77 11.34 -5.11
CA ASN A 45 -20.96 12.08 -3.84
C ASN A 45 -19.74 12.17 -2.91
N GLY A 46 -18.52 12.01 -3.44
CA GLY A 46 -17.28 12.29 -2.68
C GLY A 46 -16.92 11.24 -1.63
N GLY A 47 -17.52 10.05 -1.72
CA GLY A 47 -17.10 8.88 -0.96
C GLY A 47 -16.10 8.03 -1.73
N PHE A 48 -15.75 6.89 -1.15
CA PHE A 48 -14.81 5.94 -1.73
C PHE A 48 -15.33 4.51 -1.62
N PHE A 49 -14.68 3.62 -2.36
CA PHE A 49 -14.78 2.18 -2.21
C PHE A 49 -13.45 1.54 -2.59
N ALA A 50 -13.19 0.33 -2.12
CA ALA A 50 -12.00 -0.42 -2.47
C ALA A 50 -12.33 -1.61 -3.35
N GLN A 51 -11.45 -1.89 -4.30
CA GLN A 51 -11.39 -3.13 -5.07
C GLN A 51 -10.12 -3.90 -4.72
N SER A 52 -10.13 -5.22 -4.89
CA SER A 52 -8.91 -6.00 -4.73
C SER A 52 -8.01 -5.82 -5.94
N VAL A 53 -6.70 -5.87 -5.70
CA VAL A 53 -5.71 -6.03 -6.77
C VAL A 53 -5.69 -7.48 -7.26
N ALA A 54 -5.99 -8.45 -6.38
CA ALA A 54 -6.11 -9.85 -6.78
C ALA A 54 -7.36 -10.04 -7.67
N PRO A 55 -7.24 -10.72 -8.82
CA PRO A 55 -8.37 -10.93 -9.74
C PRO A 55 -9.53 -11.70 -9.10
N ASP A 56 -9.21 -12.62 -8.20
CA ASP A 56 -10.14 -13.40 -7.39
C ASP A 56 -10.18 -12.88 -5.93
N GLY A 57 -10.04 -11.57 -5.73
CA GLY A 57 -10.05 -10.97 -4.41
C GLY A 57 -11.35 -10.22 -4.12
N VAL A 58 -12.03 -10.63 -3.05
CA VAL A 58 -13.15 -9.88 -2.46
C VAL A 58 -12.66 -9.13 -1.21
N PRO A 59 -12.60 -7.79 -1.24
CA PRO A 59 -12.16 -7.01 -0.07
C PRO A 59 -13.11 -7.18 1.12
N PRO A 60 -12.63 -6.99 2.36
CA PRO A 60 -13.47 -6.93 3.55
C PRO A 60 -14.65 -5.99 3.38
N LYS A 61 -15.78 -6.29 4.04
CA LYS A 61 -17.06 -5.59 3.83
C LYS A 61 -16.93 -4.08 3.97
N PHE A 62 -16.22 -3.61 4.99
CA PHE A 62 -16.06 -2.17 5.25
C PHE A 62 -15.27 -1.43 4.15
N LEU A 63 -14.37 -2.13 3.44
CA LEU A 63 -13.60 -1.56 2.33
C LEU A 63 -14.37 -1.61 1.01
N ARG A 64 -15.06 -2.72 0.70
CA ARG A 64 -15.84 -2.84 -0.55
C ARG A 64 -17.16 -2.07 -0.54
N THR A 65 -17.69 -1.75 0.64
CA THR A 65 -18.93 -0.96 0.77
C THR A 65 -18.73 0.40 0.11
N LYS A 66 -19.67 0.81 -0.75
CA LYS A 66 -19.56 2.07 -1.49
C LYS A 66 -19.91 3.27 -0.62
N GLY A 67 -19.14 4.34 -0.78
CA GLY A 67 -19.45 5.65 -0.20
C GLY A 67 -18.90 5.88 1.21
N TRP A 68 -17.97 5.06 1.70
CA TRP A 68 -17.29 5.39 2.96
C TRP A 68 -16.48 6.68 2.79
N LYS A 69 -16.37 7.44 3.88
CA LYS A 69 -15.68 8.74 3.91
C LYS A 69 -14.51 8.66 4.87
N LEU A 70 -13.38 9.23 4.47
CA LEU A 70 -12.26 9.42 5.38
C LEU A 70 -12.61 10.55 6.35
N ARG A 71 -12.59 10.25 7.64
CA ARG A 71 -12.66 11.27 8.68
C ARG A 71 -11.22 11.65 9.01
N SER A 72 -10.78 12.80 8.51
CA SER A 72 -9.59 13.45 9.06
C SER A 72 -10.05 14.23 10.29
N SER A 73 -9.47 13.97 11.46
CA SER A 73 -9.61 14.88 12.60
C SER A 73 -8.89 16.16 12.22
N SER A 74 -9.65 17.19 11.87
CA SER A 74 -9.14 18.49 11.45
C SER A 74 -8.32 19.14 12.56
N SER A 75 -7.00 18.90 12.56
CA SER A 75 -5.98 19.93 12.81
C SER A 75 -5.35 20.41 11.49
N SER A 76 -5.85 19.91 10.36
CA SER A 76 -5.21 20.07 9.05
C SER A 76 -6.29 20.22 7.97
N SER A 77 -6.94 21.39 7.94
CA SER A 77 -7.64 21.90 6.74
C SER A 77 -6.72 22.05 5.53
N THR A 78 -5.44 21.77 5.72
CA THR A 78 -4.44 21.55 4.70
C THR A 78 -3.79 20.22 5.04
N LEU A 79 -4.06 19.16 4.25
CA LEU A 79 -3.03 18.16 4.01
C LEU A 79 -1.89 18.86 3.25
N HIS A 80 -1.24 19.85 3.88
CA HIS A 80 0.20 19.90 3.85
C HIS A 80 0.63 18.63 4.58
N LEU A 81 0.51 17.47 3.91
CA LEU A 81 1.68 16.62 3.88
C LEU A 81 2.75 17.61 3.46
N PRO A 82 3.74 17.94 4.31
CA PRO A 82 4.90 18.50 3.71
C PRO A 82 5.32 17.36 2.77
N PHE A 83 5.09 17.58 1.48
CA PHE A 83 6.06 17.22 0.50
C PHE A 83 7.30 18.06 0.88
N GLU A 84 7.86 17.85 2.08
CA GLU A 84 9.29 17.82 2.25
C GLU A 84 9.63 16.81 1.18
N GLU A 85 10.10 17.36 0.06
CA GLU A 85 10.70 16.62 -1.02
C GLU A 85 11.39 15.43 -0.39
N ALA A 86 10.96 14.20 -0.73
CA ALA A 86 11.51 13.03 -0.10
C ALA A 86 13.03 13.15 -0.21
N LEU A 87 13.71 13.43 0.91
CA LEU A 87 15.11 13.90 0.92
C LEU A 87 16.08 12.86 0.30
N GLY A 88 15.59 11.69 -0.08
CA GLY A 88 16.28 10.73 -0.95
C GLY A 88 16.40 11.14 -2.43
N LEU A 89 15.99 12.36 -2.79
CA LEU A 89 16.22 12.97 -4.09
C LEU A 89 17.18 14.18 -4.01
N ASP A 90 18.16 14.15 -3.10
CA ASP A 90 19.28 15.08 -3.21
C ASP A 90 20.08 14.75 -4.50
N SER A 91 19.90 15.58 -5.52
CA SER A 91 20.55 15.47 -6.82
C SER A 91 22.08 15.48 -6.68
N SER A 92 22.61 16.31 -5.78
CA SER A 92 24.04 16.43 -5.53
C SER A 92 24.62 15.13 -4.98
N SER A 93 23.92 14.46 -4.06
CA SER A 93 24.33 13.15 -3.54
C SER A 93 24.24 12.02 -4.57
N ARG A 94 23.42 12.14 -5.63
CA ARG A 94 23.36 11.18 -6.74
C ARG A 94 24.41 11.42 -7.83
N GLU A 95 24.96 12.63 -7.91
CA GLU A 95 26.08 12.96 -8.80
C GLU A 95 27.43 12.43 -8.26
N LEU A 96 27.49 12.10 -6.96
CA LEU A 96 28.68 11.51 -6.35
C LEU A 96 28.87 10.05 -6.81
N LEU A 97 29.90 9.84 -7.62
CA LEU A 97 30.38 8.50 -7.96
C LEU A 97 31.06 7.84 -6.74
N PRO A 98 30.96 6.52 -6.58
CA PRO A 98 31.77 5.80 -5.60
C PRO A 98 33.26 6.01 -5.86
N ASP A 99 34.07 6.01 -4.79
CA ASP A 99 35.52 6.05 -4.94
C ASP A 99 36.00 4.85 -5.78
N PHE A 100 36.91 5.12 -6.72
CA PHE A 100 37.52 4.13 -7.61
C PHE A 100 38.80 3.50 -7.04
N ASN A 101 39.23 3.91 -5.84
CA ASN A 101 40.35 3.32 -5.12
C ASN A 101 39.96 2.01 -4.41
N PHE A 102 39.64 0.97 -5.17
CA PHE A 102 39.38 -0.37 -4.62
C PHE A 102 40.32 -1.43 -5.23
N PRO A 103 40.71 -2.48 -4.47
CA PRO A 103 41.57 -3.53 -4.97
C PRO A 103 40.95 -4.25 -6.18
N ILE A 104 41.77 -4.56 -7.19
CA ILE A 104 41.36 -5.21 -8.45
C ILE A 104 40.67 -6.58 -8.22
N PHE A 105 40.92 -7.22 -7.07
CA PHE A 105 40.29 -8.48 -6.68
C PHE A 105 38.85 -8.34 -6.18
N THR A 106 38.33 -7.12 -6.06
CA THR A 106 36.93 -6.89 -5.64
C THR A 106 36.01 -6.86 -6.86
N THR A 107 34.93 -7.64 -6.81
CA THR A 107 33.96 -7.75 -7.91
C THR A 107 33.06 -6.50 -8.03
N ARG A 108 33.02 -5.65 -7.00
CA ARG A 108 32.21 -4.44 -6.96
C ARG A 108 32.80 -3.41 -5.99
N SER A 109 32.60 -2.13 -6.30
CA SER A 109 32.91 -0.99 -5.43
C SER A 109 32.04 -0.97 -4.15
N PRO A 110 32.48 -0.28 -3.09
CA PRO A 110 31.64 0.00 -1.92
C PRO A 110 30.34 0.72 -2.31
N PRO A 111 29.20 0.43 -1.66
CA PRO A 111 27.94 1.11 -1.94
C PRO A 111 27.96 2.54 -1.39
N VAL A 112 27.44 3.49 -2.16
CA VAL A 112 27.17 4.86 -1.70
C VAL A 112 25.72 4.94 -1.21
N VAL A 113 25.52 5.34 0.04
CA VAL A 113 24.18 5.50 0.64
C VAL A 113 23.70 6.93 0.38
N VAL A 114 22.75 7.08 -0.53
CA VAL A 114 22.23 8.40 -0.99
C VAL A 114 20.95 8.81 -0.25
N GLY A 115 20.62 8.12 0.85
CA GLY A 115 19.45 8.43 1.67
C GLY A 115 19.10 7.31 2.64
N LYS A 116 18.36 7.65 3.69
CA LYS A 116 17.73 6.70 4.62
C LYS A 116 16.21 6.87 4.52
N TRP A 117 15.50 5.75 4.46
CA TRP A 117 14.04 5.71 4.51
C TRP A 117 13.56 5.69 5.95
#